data_AF-A0A8T2W6J1-F1
#
_entry.id   AF-A0A8T2W6J1-F1
#
_cell.length_a   1.000
_cell.length_b   1.000
_cell.length_c   1.000
_cell.angle_alpha   90.00
_cell.angle_beta   90.00
_cell.angle_gamma   90.00
#
_symmetry.space_group_name_H-M   'P 1'
#
loop_
_entity.id
_entity.type
_entity.pdbx_description
1 polymer ?
#
loop_
_entity_poly.entity_id
_entity_poly.type
_entity_poly.pdbx_seq_one_letter_code
_entity_poly.pdbx_strand_id
1 'polypeptide(L)'
;MAPVDIFPYRKASAAKKSITVIAASLGGSASSNGEKQNNTTTAGTLNNLSTLENLNFANSFTTELPADPVTNNTPRQVENAFFSYVNPSGTGTEPTSVAVSTEVATMIGIDPGEADRPEFALVFSGNALLPGDTKPYAQCYGGHQFGSWAGQLGDGRAICLGEVLNPSTGIRWELQLKGAGRTPYSRFADGRAVLRSSIREYVASEAMAALGVPTTRALSLVLTGDDVLRDMFYNGNAQMEPGAVVCRVAQSFIRFGTFQLPASRGEDQKDLVKTLADFVIRHFYQEECSTTTDSFDSTTSDSTTTTSSSSTTKNQYALLIQAIAKRTGHLVSEWHRVGFVHGVLNTDNMSILGDTIDYGPYGWLERYDPDFTPNTTDLPGRRYCFHAQPEIGQFNILQLSRACIAGGLITEDEAREGLVAYGTALTDSFSTMMGNKLGLKTYDRVLANGLFKAMYEDSADYTNTFRALSNVSMATPPSGDDGEVPNELMAAVGLDELPVERMEVWSTWVKDYRSALRTAGWTSDEERKNVQNNTNPVIVPRNHVLVGIISEAAVGNYEPLEKYMKALRQPYTDDGEIDPKWKEPGPKKSRMGVELLSCSS
;
A
#
# COMPACT_ATOMS: atom_id res chain seq x y z
N MET A 1 -21.83 11.01 6.17
CA MET A 1 -21.23 10.20 7.26
C MET A 1 -20.17 11.05 7.94
N ALA A 2 -20.18 11.14 9.27
CA ALA A 2 -19.01 11.65 9.98
C ALA A 2 -17.85 10.67 9.79
N PRO A 3 -16.58 11.12 9.74
CA PRO A 3 -15.44 10.22 9.72
C PRO A 3 -15.53 9.30 10.95
N VAL A 4 -15.28 8.01 10.77
CA VAL A 4 -15.20 7.10 11.90
C VAL A 4 -13.99 7.53 12.71
N ASP A 5 -14.23 8.06 13.92
CA ASP A 5 -13.18 8.44 14.85
C ASP A 5 -12.59 7.19 15.50
N ILE A 6 -11.89 6.40 14.68
CA ILE A 6 -11.11 5.21 15.09
C ILE A 6 -9.78 5.61 15.72
N PHE A 7 -9.38 6.88 15.57
CA PHE A 7 -8.04 7.31 15.96
C PHE A 7 -7.94 7.66 17.44
N PRO A 8 -6.82 7.28 18.06
CA PRO A 8 -6.67 7.34 19.50
C PRO A 8 -6.18 8.70 20.04
N TYR A 9 -5.57 9.54 19.21
CA TYR A 9 -5.19 10.90 19.61
C TYR A 9 -5.13 11.84 18.40
N ARG A 10 -5.87 12.95 18.46
CA ARG A 10 -5.72 14.10 17.57
C ARG A 10 -5.35 15.31 18.42
N LYS A 11 -4.38 16.10 17.97
CA LYS A 11 -4.09 17.40 18.56
C LYS A 11 -5.38 18.23 18.50
N ALA A 12 -5.81 18.81 19.62
CA ALA A 12 -6.99 19.67 19.63
C ALA A 12 -6.72 20.90 18.75
N SER A 13 -7.23 20.89 17.51
CA SER A 13 -7.24 22.05 16.62
C SER A 13 -8.56 22.80 16.75
N ALA A 14 -8.49 24.11 16.99
CA ALA A 14 -9.64 24.99 17.15
C ALA A 14 -10.33 25.27 15.81
N ALA A 15 -11.32 24.47 15.45
CA ALA A 15 -12.41 24.87 14.54
C ALA A 15 -13.59 23.88 14.64
N LYS A 16 -14.42 24.02 15.68
CA LYS A 16 -15.76 23.40 15.69
C LYS A 16 -16.70 24.23 14.83
N LYS A 17 -17.22 23.66 13.74
CA LYS A 17 -18.57 23.96 13.26
C LYS A 17 -19.38 22.67 13.28
N SER A 18 -20.29 22.63 14.26
CA SER A 18 -21.20 21.53 14.53
C SER A 18 -22.22 21.34 13.40
N ILE A 19 -22.54 20.09 13.10
CA ILE A 19 -23.81 19.69 12.48
C ILE A 19 -24.46 18.71 13.45
N THR A 20 -25.67 19.03 13.89
CA THR A 20 -26.47 18.29 14.88
C THR A 20 -27.44 17.32 14.18
N VAL A 21 -27.91 16.31 14.94
CA VAL A 21 -29.13 15.46 14.77
C VAL A 21 -28.85 14.11 14.06
N ILE A 22 -29.31 12.91 14.48
CA ILE A 22 -29.93 12.29 15.67
C ILE A 22 -29.40 10.83 15.72
N ALA A 23 -29.08 10.30 16.91
CA ALA A 23 -28.69 8.91 17.12
C ALA A 23 -29.92 8.04 17.47
N ALA A 24 -30.01 6.84 16.91
CA ALA A 24 -30.88 5.77 17.41
C ALA A 24 -30.07 4.48 17.56
N SER A 25 -30.05 3.97 18.80
CA SER A 25 -29.42 2.74 19.24
C SER A 25 -30.27 1.52 18.88
N LEU A 26 -29.65 0.43 18.42
CA LEU A 26 -30.19 -0.92 18.63
C LEU A 26 -29.02 -1.89 18.89
N GLY A 27 -29.07 -2.54 20.04
CA GLY A 27 -28.23 -3.67 20.39
C GLY A 27 -28.78 -4.96 19.79
N GLY A 28 -27.87 -5.88 19.50
CA GLY A 28 -28.20 -7.24 19.06
C GLY A 28 -26.98 -8.12 19.25
N SER A 29 -27.09 -9.06 20.19
CA SER A 29 -26.12 -10.14 20.44
C SER A 29 -26.10 -11.12 19.27
N ALA A 30 -24.91 -11.51 18.80
CA ALA A 30 -24.75 -12.64 17.89
C ALA A 30 -23.74 -13.64 18.46
N SER A 31 -24.23 -14.87 18.65
CA SER A 31 -23.49 -16.06 19.04
C SER A 31 -22.70 -16.63 17.86
N SER A 32 -21.42 -16.93 18.11
CA SER A 32 -20.49 -17.56 17.17
C SER A 32 -20.71 -19.08 17.06
N ASN A 33 -20.70 -19.62 15.85
CA ASN A 33 -20.23 -20.99 15.57
C ASN A 33 -19.44 -20.94 14.26
N GLY A 34 -18.12 -21.09 14.37
CA GLY A 34 -17.22 -21.21 13.24
C GLY A 34 -16.70 -22.64 13.14
N GLU A 35 -16.93 -23.29 12.01
CA GLU A 35 -16.20 -24.49 11.61
C GLU A 35 -14.99 -24.08 10.75
N LYS A 36 -13.80 -24.43 11.24
CA LYS A 36 -12.51 -24.24 10.58
C LYS A 36 -12.28 -25.40 9.60
N GLN A 37 -12.16 -25.12 8.31
CA GLN A 37 -11.51 -26.05 7.39
C GLN A 37 -10.01 -25.72 7.30
N ASN A 38 -9.21 -26.67 7.79
CA ASN A 38 -7.77 -26.69 7.67
C ASN A 38 -7.38 -27.06 6.22
N ASN A 39 -6.75 -26.16 5.49
CA ASN A 39 -6.04 -26.53 4.26
C ASN A 39 -4.54 -26.66 4.54
N THR A 40 -4.11 -27.92 4.56
CA THR A 40 -2.72 -28.35 4.65
C THR A 40 -2.07 -28.14 3.28
N THR A 41 -1.06 -27.28 3.20
CA THR A 41 -0.28 -27.04 1.98
C THR A 41 0.59 -28.26 1.66
N THR A 42 0.25 -28.97 0.59
CA THR A 42 1.11 -29.96 -0.04
C THR A 42 2.20 -29.26 -0.84
N ALA A 43 3.45 -29.43 -0.41
CA ALA A 43 4.63 -29.12 -1.20
C ALA A 43 4.71 -30.08 -2.40
N GLY A 44 4.58 -29.56 -3.63
CA GLY A 44 4.85 -30.34 -4.83
C GLY A 44 4.35 -29.74 -6.13
N THR A 45 5.10 -28.78 -6.70
CA THR A 45 5.38 -28.56 -8.15
C THR A 45 6.14 -27.23 -8.36
N LEU A 46 7.42 -27.19 -8.02
CA LEU A 46 8.35 -26.16 -8.53
C LEU A 46 9.13 -26.81 -9.67
N ASN A 47 8.69 -26.70 -10.93
CA ASN A 47 9.50 -27.14 -12.08
C ASN A 47 9.10 -26.58 -13.47
N ASN A 48 8.12 -25.67 -13.57
CA ASN A 48 7.80 -24.99 -14.83
C ASN A 48 8.04 -23.48 -14.68
N LEU A 49 9.30 -23.06 -14.70
CA LEU A 49 9.69 -21.66 -14.86
C LEU A 49 10.14 -21.44 -16.32
N SER A 50 9.88 -20.25 -16.84
CA SER A 50 10.18 -19.87 -18.22
C SER A 50 11.47 -19.04 -18.31
N THR A 51 12.23 -19.23 -19.39
CA THR A 51 13.21 -18.23 -19.84
C THR A 51 12.49 -17.00 -20.40
N LEU A 52 13.20 -15.89 -20.58
CA LEU A 52 12.62 -14.64 -21.11
C LEU A 52 11.95 -14.83 -22.49
N GLU A 53 12.50 -15.70 -23.35
CA GLU A 53 11.97 -16.00 -24.68
C GLU A 53 10.72 -16.86 -24.68
N ASN A 54 10.49 -17.62 -23.60
CA ASN A 54 9.40 -18.57 -23.46
C ASN A 54 8.32 -18.09 -22.46
N LEU A 55 8.28 -16.78 -22.19
CA LEU A 55 7.23 -16.20 -21.36
C LEU A 55 5.86 -16.34 -22.04
N ASN A 56 4.88 -16.78 -21.26
CA ASN A 56 3.51 -16.89 -21.73
C ASN A 56 2.79 -15.54 -21.59
N PHE A 57 2.79 -14.75 -22.66
CA PHE A 57 2.07 -13.49 -22.68
C PHE A 57 0.58 -13.70 -22.89
N ALA A 58 -0.21 -13.06 -22.03
CA ALA A 58 -1.65 -13.07 -22.11
C ALA A 58 -2.15 -11.65 -21.84
N ASN A 59 -2.13 -10.81 -22.87
CA ASN A 59 -2.34 -9.36 -22.77
C ASN A 59 -3.84 -8.98 -22.76
N SER A 60 -4.58 -9.36 -21.72
CA SER A 60 -6.02 -9.03 -21.57
C SER A 60 -6.29 -7.54 -21.63
N PHE A 61 -5.48 -6.70 -20.97
CA PHE A 61 -5.69 -5.25 -20.91
C PHE A 61 -5.67 -4.63 -22.31
N THR A 62 -4.64 -4.94 -23.11
CA THR A 62 -4.49 -4.35 -24.46
C THR A 62 -5.36 -5.02 -25.52
N THR A 63 -5.84 -6.24 -25.26
CA THR A 63 -6.71 -6.98 -26.20
C THR A 63 -8.17 -6.59 -26.06
N GLU A 64 -8.62 -6.30 -24.83
CA GLU A 64 -10.03 -6.08 -24.53
C GLU A 64 -10.41 -4.60 -24.38
N LEU A 65 -9.45 -3.73 -24.05
CA LEU A 65 -9.71 -2.30 -23.86
C LEU A 65 -9.28 -1.47 -25.08
N PRO A 66 -10.01 -0.38 -25.41
CA PRO A 66 -9.66 0.51 -26.51
C PRO A 66 -8.24 1.10 -26.43
N ALA A 67 -7.48 0.91 -27.50
CA ALA A 67 -6.16 1.51 -27.71
C ALA A 67 -6.28 2.89 -28.37
N ASP A 68 -5.33 3.78 -28.07
CA ASP A 68 -5.13 5.02 -28.80
C ASP A 68 -4.72 4.72 -30.25
N PRO A 69 -5.45 5.20 -31.27
CA PRO A 69 -5.09 4.98 -32.66
C PRO A 69 -3.81 5.71 -33.09
N VAL A 70 -3.37 6.71 -32.32
CA VAL A 70 -2.15 7.48 -32.61
C VAL A 70 -0.92 6.77 -32.07
N THR A 71 -0.03 6.36 -32.96
CA THR A 71 1.22 5.64 -32.61
C THR A 71 2.42 6.55 -32.37
N ASN A 72 2.30 7.85 -32.65
CA ASN A 72 3.41 8.79 -32.44
C ASN A 72 3.65 9.03 -30.93
N ASN A 73 4.90 8.97 -30.50
CA ASN A 73 5.28 9.19 -29.10
C ASN A 73 5.56 10.69 -28.83
N THR A 74 4.50 11.49 -28.82
CA THR A 74 4.55 12.90 -28.44
C THR A 74 3.54 13.20 -27.33
N PRO A 75 3.90 14.00 -26.30
CA PRO A 75 2.98 14.38 -25.24
C PRO A 75 1.70 15.03 -25.79
N ARG A 76 0.52 14.52 -25.39
CA ARG A 76 -0.79 14.99 -25.88
C ARG A 76 -1.93 14.58 -24.97
N GLN A 77 -3.12 15.12 -25.23
CA GLN A 77 -4.37 14.52 -24.75
C GLN A 77 -4.70 13.27 -25.58
N VAL A 78 -5.14 12.22 -24.90
CA VAL A 78 -5.53 10.93 -25.45
C VAL A 78 -6.98 10.69 -25.06
N GLU A 79 -7.84 10.58 -26.06
CA GLU A 79 -9.28 10.42 -25.92
C GLU A 79 -9.73 9.06 -26.46
N ASN A 80 -10.86 8.56 -25.94
CA ASN A 80 -11.47 7.30 -26.38
C ASN A 80 -10.58 6.06 -26.24
N ALA A 81 -9.59 6.09 -25.33
CA ALA A 81 -8.60 5.03 -25.15
C ALA A 81 -8.13 4.92 -23.70
N PHE A 82 -7.73 3.70 -23.30
CA PHE A 82 -7.15 3.40 -21.99
C PHE A 82 -5.63 3.33 -21.99
N PHE A 83 -5.00 3.29 -23.16
CA PHE A 83 -3.54 3.23 -23.30
C PHE A 83 -3.10 3.68 -24.69
N SER A 84 -1.82 4.00 -24.81
CA SER A 84 -1.13 4.20 -26.10
C SER A 84 0.03 3.21 -26.18
N TYR A 85 0.19 2.56 -27.34
CA TYR A 85 1.38 1.74 -27.59
C TYR A 85 2.62 2.63 -27.64
N VAL A 86 3.66 2.23 -26.91
CA VAL A 86 4.93 2.96 -26.83
C VAL A 86 6.03 2.01 -26.38
N ASN A 87 7.11 1.94 -27.16
CA ASN A 87 8.28 1.17 -26.77
C ASN A 87 9.11 1.92 -25.74
N PRO A 88 9.79 1.20 -24.81
CA PRO A 88 10.91 1.76 -24.07
C PRO A 88 11.89 2.48 -24.98
N SER A 89 12.37 3.64 -24.55
CA SER A 89 13.46 4.33 -25.24
C SER A 89 14.69 4.19 -24.36
N GLY A 90 15.51 3.16 -24.58
CA GLY A 90 16.77 2.98 -23.88
C GLY A 90 17.68 4.21 -23.95
N THR A 91 18.73 4.22 -23.15
CA THR A 91 19.77 5.26 -23.17
C THR A 91 20.85 4.97 -24.22
N GLY A 92 20.99 3.71 -24.64
CA GLY A 92 22.06 3.29 -25.55
C GLY A 92 23.42 3.10 -24.85
N THR A 93 23.49 3.33 -23.55
CA THR A 93 24.62 3.03 -22.67
C THR A 93 24.51 1.63 -22.08
N GLU A 94 25.62 1.08 -21.60
CA GLU A 94 25.66 -0.27 -21.01
C GLU A 94 24.95 -0.29 -19.64
N PRO A 95 23.86 -1.05 -19.48
CA PRO A 95 23.13 -1.11 -18.22
C PRO A 95 23.75 -2.11 -17.24
N THR A 96 23.45 -1.96 -15.95
CA THR A 96 23.96 -2.87 -14.90
C THR A 96 22.86 -3.17 -13.89
N SER A 97 22.61 -4.46 -13.66
CA SER A 97 21.67 -4.90 -12.61
C SER A 97 22.25 -4.57 -11.23
N VAL A 98 21.47 -3.87 -10.41
CA VAL A 98 21.82 -3.54 -9.01
C VAL A 98 21.17 -4.53 -8.05
N ALA A 99 19.90 -4.86 -8.29
CA ALA A 99 19.16 -5.83 -7.47
C ALA A 99 18.09 -6.54 -8.29
N VAL A 100 17.87 -7.83 -8.01
CA VAL A 100 16.80 -8.63 -8.61
C VAL A 100 16.12 -9.46 -7.51
N SER A 101 14.78 -9.41 -7.46
CA SER A 101 13.98 -10.18 -6.51
C SER A 101 13.71 -11.58 -7.09
N THR A 102 14.42 -12.58 -6.58
CA THR A 102 14.24 -14.00 -6.97
C THR A 102 12.83 -14.51 -6.65
N GLU A 103 12.24 -14.00 -5.57
CA GLU A 103 10.86 -14.29 -5.17
C GLU A 103 9.88 -13.77 -6.21
N VAL A 104 10.04 -12.51 -6.65
CA VAL A 104 9.16 -11.91 -7.67
C VAL A 104 9.35 -12.59 -9.03
N ALA A 105 10.59 -12.94 -9.42
CA ALA A 105 10.84 -13.71 -10.63
C ALA A 105 10.05 -15.03 -10.63
N THR A 106 10.14 -15.79 -9.54
CA THR A 106 9.39 -17.04 -9.37
C THR A 106 7.87 -16.80 -9.34
N MET A 107 7.42 -15.74 -8.67
CA MET A 107 6.01 -15.33 -8.58
C MET A 107 5.37 -15.10 -9.96
N ILE A 108 6.13 -14.53 -10.90
CA ILE A 108 5.66 -14.29 -12.27
C ILE A 108 6.03 -15.41 -13.25
N GLY A 109 6.68 -16.47 -12.78
CA GLY A 109 7.02 -17.65 -13.57
C GLY A 109 8.31 -17.53 -14.39
N ILE A 110 9.20 -16.58 -14.08
CA ILE A 110 10.54 -16.45 -14.67
C ILE A 110 11.54 -17.28 -13.86
N ASP A 111 12.43 -18.00 -14.53
CA ASP A 111 13.57 -18.66 -13.88
C ASP A 111 14.52 -17.60 -13.28
N PRO A 112 14.79 -17.61 -11.96
CA PRO A 112 15.73 -16.68 -11.34
C PRO A 112 17.13 -16.67 -11.98
N GLY A 113 17.57 -17.75 -12.61
CA GLY A 113 18.84 -17.82 -13.33
C GLY A 113 18.92 -16.89 -14.56
N GLU A 114 17.77 -16.41 -15.07
CA GLU A 114 17.74 -15.42 -16.14
C GLU A 114 18.33 -14.07 -15.71
N ALA A 115 18.36 -13.78 -14.40
CA ALA A 115 18.93 -12.54 -13.87
C ALA A 115 20.44 -12.40 -14.12
N ASP A 116 21.14 -13.53 -14.28
CA ASP A 116 22.60 -13.57 -14.52
C ASP A 116 22.95 -13.37 -16.01
N ARG A 117 21.94 -13.39 -16.89
CA ARG A 117 22.15 -13.21 -18.32
C ARG A 117 22.38 -11.73 -18.67
N PRO A 118 23.32 -11.40 -19.57
CA PRO A 118 23.51 -10.02 -20.03
C PRO A 118 22.25 -9.39 -20.63
N GLU A 119 21.40 -10.19 -21.27
CA GLU A 119 20.14 -9.71 -21.87
C GLU A 119 19.15 -9.17 -20.84
N PHE A 120 19.21 -9.64 -19.59
CA PHE A 120 18.30 -9.21 -18.53
C PHE A 120 18.44 -7.71 -18.26
N ALA A 121 19.67 -7.23 -18.03
CA ALA A 121 19.91 -5.80 -17.79
C ALA A 121 19.52 -4.94 -19.00
N LEU A 122 19.71 -5.44 -20.23
CA LEU A 122 19.30 -4.74 -21.46
C LEU A 122 17.78 -4.59 -21.56
N VAL A 123 17.03 -5.66 -21.29
CA VAL A 123 15.56 -5.62 -21.33
C VAL A 123 15.01 -4.74 -20.22
N PHE A 124 15.45 -4.95 -18.98
CA PHE A 124 14.87 -4.27 -17.82
C PHE A 124 15.37 -2.84 -17.62
N SER A 125 16.38 -2.39 -18.36
CA SER A 125 16.71 -0.95 -18.52
C SER A 125 15.90 -0.27 -19.63
N GLY A 126 15.21 -1.05 -20.49
CA GLY A 126 14.55 -0.56 -21.69
C GLY A 126 15.48 -0.36 -22.91
N ASN A 127 16.72 -0.84 -22.85
CA ASN A 127 17.66 -0.84 -23.98
C ASN A 127 17.36 -1.92 -25.03
N ALA A 128 16.64 -2.97 -24.65
CA ALA A 128 16.12 -3.99 -25.55
C ALA A 128 14.63 -4.22 -25.28
N LEU A 129 13.92 -4.72 -26.28
CA LEU A 129 12.56 -5.21 -26.09
C LEU A 129 12.61 -6.59 -25.43
N LEU A 130 11.66 -6.84 -24.53
CA LEU A 130 11.46 -8.17 -23.97
C LEU A 130 11.10 -9.14 -25.12
N PRO A 131 11.80 -10.29 -25.24
CA PRO A 131 11.49 -11.28 -26.28
C PRO A 131 10.06 -11.82 -26.21
N GLY A 132 9.60 -12.39 -27.32
CA GLY A 132 8.17 -12.65 -27.57
C GLY A 132 7.55 -11.46 -28.31
N ASP A 133 6.38 -11.63 -28.96
CA ASP A 133 5.65 -10.56 -29.65
C ASP A 133 5.05 -9.56 -28.64
N THR A 134 5.93 -8.87 -27.91
CA THR A 134 5.57 -7.89 -26.90
C THR A 134 5.17 -6.59 -27.58
N LYS A 135 4.09 -5.99 -27.08
CA LYS A 135 3.60 -4.69 -27.55
C LYS A 135 3.51 -3.75 -26.36
N PRO A 136 4.65 -3.14 -25.97
CA PRO A 136 4.69 -2.28 -24.81
C PRO A 136 3.74 -1.09 -24.96
N TYR A 137 3.19 -0.64 -23.83
CA TYR A 137 2.18 0.39 -23.78
C TYR A 137 2.30 1.24 -22.51
N ALA A 138 1.66 2.40 -22.52
CA ALA A 138 1.53 3.27 -21.36
C ALA A 138 0.04 3.52 -21.09
N GLN A 139 -0.40 3.46 -19.84
CA GLN A 139 -1.80 3.62 -19.48
C GLN A 139 -2.22 5.10 -19.46
N CYS A 140 -3.46 5.37 -19.88
CA CYS A 140 -4.13 6.66 -19.84
C CYS A 140 -5.08 6.71 -18.64
N TYR A 141 -4.88 7.68 -17.76
CA TYR A 141 -5.75 7.91 -16.60
C TYR A 141 -5.75 9.38 -16.21
N GLY A 142 -6.69 9.78 -15.36
CA GLY A 142 -6.75 11.12 -14.75
C GLY A 142 -6.71 11.02 -13.24
N GLY A 143 -6.97 12.10 -12.51
CA GLY A 143 -6.99 12.02 -11.06
C GLY A 143 -7.29 13.33 -10.34
N HIS A 144 -7.77 13.22 -9.11
CA HIS A 144 -7.80 14.32 -8.16
C HIS A 144 -6.46 14.38 -7.43
N GLN A 145 -5.68 15.43 -7.69
CA GLN A 145 -4.42 15.70 -7.01
C GLN A 145 -4.66 16.74 -5.90
N PHE A 146 -4.29 16.40 -4.67
CA PHE A 146 -4.53 17.26 -3.49
C PHE A 146 -6.00 17.69 -3.32
N GLY A 147 -6.94 16.88 -3.81
CA GLY A 147 -8.38 17.14 -3.73
C GLY A 147 -8.97 17.91 -4.92
N SER A 148 -8.15 18.38 -5.86
CA SER A 148 -8.59 19.08 -7.07
C SER A 148 -8.42 18.21 -8.31
N TRP A 149 -9.37 18.27 -9.25
CA TRP A 149 -9.26 17.53 -10.52
C TRP A 149 -8.07 18.05 -11.35
N ALA A 150 -7.17 17.14 -11.73
CA ALA A 150 -5.93 17.47 -12.45
C ALA A 150 -5.99 17.19 -13.96
N GLY A 151 -7.17 16.82 -14.48
CA GLY A 151 -7.34 16.41 -15.87
C GLY A 151 -6.61 15.10 -16.19
N GLN A 152 -6.19 14.96 -17.46
CA GLN A 152 -5.44 13.79 -17.91
C GLN A 152 -4.01 13.77 -17.35
N LEU A 153 -3.67 12.63 -16.77
CA LEU A 153 -2.34 12.22 -16.33
C LEU A 153 -1.86 11.10 -17.27
N GLY A 154 -1.77 9.87 -16.77
CA GLY A 154 -1.25 8.70 -17.47
C GLY A 154 0.16 8.33 -17.02
N ASP A 155 0.65 7.21 -17.53
CA ASP A 155 1.98 6.69 -17.27
C ASP A 155 3.04 7.59 -17.94
N GLY A 156 3.39 8.70 -17.29
CA GLY A 156 4.28 9.72 -17.87
C GLY A 156 5.76 9.34 -17.91
N ARG A 157 6.15 8.29 -17.19
CA ARG A 157 7.53 7.75 -17.15
C ARG A 157 7.53 6.24 -16.91
N ALA A 158 6.42 5.57 -17.21
CA ALA A 158 6.26 4.15 -16.99
C ALA A 158 5.76 3.50 -18.28
N ILE A 159 6.26 2.31 -18.59
CA ILE A 159 5.91 1.58 -19.81
C ILE A 159 5.69 0.13 -19.42
N CYS A 160 4.46 -0.37 -19.60
CA CYS A 160 4.12 -1.77 -19.42
C CYS A 160 4.68 -2.58 -20.59
N LEU A 161 5.40 -3.65 -20.30
CA LEU A 161 5.95 -4.57 -21.30
C LEU A 161 4.90 -5.57 -21.80
N GLY A 162 3.96 -5.93 -20.92
CA GLY A 162 2.91 -6.89 -21.18
C GLY A 162 2.42 -7.55 -19.88
N GLU A 163 1.48 -8.46 -20.05
CA GLU A 163 0.92 -9.32 -19.01
C GLU A 163 1.45 -10.75 -19.19
N VAL A 164 2.21 -11.25 -18.22
CA VAL A 164 2.72 -12.62 -18.20
C VAL A 164 1.83 -13.51 -17.34
N LEU A 165 1.57 -14.72 -17.81
CA LEU A 165 0.86 -15.75 -17.05
C LEU A 165 1.88 -16.68 -16.41
N ASN A 166 1.87 -16.79 -15.09
CA ASN A 166 2.66 -17.81 -14.41
C ASN A 166 2.09 -19.19 -14.78
N PRO A 167 2.85 -20.08 -15.46
CA PRO A 167 2.31 -21.35 -15.96
C PRO A 167 1.97 -22.35 -14.84
N SER A 168 2.53 -22.17 -13.65
CA SER A 168 2.30 -23.07 -12.51
C SER A 168 1.08 -22.65 -11.68
N THR A 169 0.83 -21.34 -11.52
CA THR A 169 -0.29 -20.83 -10.72
C THR A 169 -1.49 -20.37 -11.55
N GLY A 170 -1.29 -20.10 -12.84
CA GLY A 170 -2.30 -19.47 -13.70
C GLY A 170 -2.58 -18.00 -13.36
N ILE A 171 -1.80 -17.37 -12.48
CA ILE A 171 -1.98 -15.97 -12.10
C ILE A 171 -1.28 -15.08 -13.13
N ARG A 172 -1.97 -14.02 -13.56
CA ARG A 172 -1.51 -13.02 -14.51
C ARG A 172 -0.83 -11.85 -13.78
N TRP A 173 0.27 -11.36 -14.35
CA TRP A 173 1.03 -10.23 -13.82
C TRP A 173 1.42 -9.25 -14.92
N GLU A 174 1.14 -7.97 -14.73
CA GLU A 174 1.66 -6.86 -15.54
C GLU A 174 3.10 -6.53 -15.12
N LEU A 175 4.00 -6.39 -16.10
CA LEU A 175 5.37 -5.90 -15.88
C LEU A 175 5.49 -4.46 -16.40
N GLN A 176 5.90 -3.52 -15.55
CA GLN A 176 6.01 -2.11 -15.88
C GLN A 176 7.40 -1.55 -15.58
N LEU A 177 8.08 -1.03 -16.61
CA LEU A 177 9.37 -0.35 -16.46
C LEU A 177 9.15 1.13 -16.14
N LYS A 178 9.57 1.57 -14.95
CA LYS A 178 9.49 2.98 -14.54
C LYS A 178 10.85 3.65 -14.67
N GLY A 179 10.93 4.68 -15.49
CA GLY A 179 12.17 5.36 -15.90
C GLY A 179 12.64 5.02 -17.33
N ALA A 180 11.90 4.16 -18.05
CA ALA A 180 12.28 3.64 -19.36
C ALA A 180 12.01 4.60 -20.55
N GLY A 181 11.72 5.87 -20.27
CA GLY A 181 11.62 6.93 -21.27
C GLY A 181 10.26 7.59 -21.39
N ARG A 182 10.12 8.45 -22.41
CA ARG A 182 8.93 9.29 -22.60
C ARG A 182 7.77 8.52 -23.18
N THR A 183 6.57 9.00 -22.87
CA THR A 183 5.29 8.51 -23.35
C THR A 183 4.41 9.69 -23.79
N PRO A 184 3.25 9.44 -24.42
CA PRO A 184 2.23 10.47 -24.66
C PRO A 184 1.75 11.21 -23.41
N TYR A 185 2.05 10.68 -22.22
CA TYR A 185 1.62 11.19 -20.92
C TYR A 185 2.73 11.93 -20.16
N SER A 186 3.96 12.01 -20.71
CA SER A 186 5.10 12.64 -20.01
C SER A 186 4.94 14.13 -19.74
N ARG A 187 3.97 14.80 -20.36
CA ARG A 187 3.81 16.26 -20.31
C ARG A 187 5.16 16.92 -20.68
N PHE A 188 5.78 17.63 -19.75
CA PHE A 188 7.08 18.31 -19.92
C PHE A 188 8.27 17.51 -19.39
N ALA A 189 8.05 16.33 -18.79
CA ALA A 189 9.10 15.50 -18.21
C ALA A 189 9.87 14.68 -19.26
N ASP A 190 11.07 14.24 -18.88
CA ASP A 190 11.99 13.45 -19.70
C ASP A 190 11.69 11.94 -19.71
N GLY A 191 10.75 11.48 -18.88
CA GLY A 191 10.40 10.06 -18.79
C GLY A 191 11.43 9.17 -18.07
N ARG A 192 12.46 9.77 -17.43
CA ARG A 192 13.54 9.04 -16.75
C ARG A 192 13.35 8.99 -15.23
N ALA A 193 14.02 8.04 -14.58
CA ALA A 193 14.13 7.95 -13.13
C ALA A 193 15.61 7.87 -12.73
N VAL A 194 15.90 8.19 -11.47
CA VAL A 194 17.25 8.18 -10.91
C VAL A 194 17.38 7.07 -9.88
N LEU A 195 18.62 6.61 -9.66
CA LEU A 195 18.96 5.52 -8.75
C LEU A 195 18.33 5.69 -7.37
N ARG A 196 18.39 6.90 -6.81
CA ARG A 196 17.82 7.21 -5.50
C ARG A 196 16.32 6.89 -5.41
N SER A 197 15.50 7.42 -6.34
CA SER A 197 14.05 7.14 -6.36
C SER A 197 13.76 5.67 -6.65
N SER A 198 14.56 5.02 -7.50
CA SER A 198 14.37 3.63 -7.87
C SER A 198 14.75 2.66 -6.75
N ILE A 199 15.78 2.95 -5.95
CA ILE A 199 16.11 2.20 -4.71
C ILE A 199 14.96 2.30 -3.73
N ARG A 200 14.42 3.51 -3.50
CA ARG A 200 13.30 3.73 -2.58
C ARG A 200 12.09 2.88 -2.96
N GLU A 201 11.69 2.93 -4.22
CA GLU A 201 10.56 2.14 -4.71
C GLU A 201 10.82 0.62 -4.62
N TYR A 202 12.00 0.16 -5.04
CA TYR A 202 12.38 -1.26 -4.93
C TYR A 202 12.32 -1.76 -3.48
N VAL A 203 12.92 -1.02 -2.54
CA VAL A 203 12.93 -1.38 -1.11
C VAL A 203 11.52 -1.34 -0.53
N ALA A 204 10.75 -0.29 -0.80
CA ALA A 204 9.42 -0.13 -0.21
C ALA A 204 8.42 -1.16 -0.71
N SER A 205 8.45 -1.49 -2.01
CA SER A 205 7.63 -2.57 -2.59
C SER A 205 7.87 -3.91 -1.87
N GLU A 206 9.12 -4.34 -1.78
CA GLU A 206 9.42 -5.65 -1.23
C GLU A 206 9.32 -5.68 0.31
N ALA A 207 9.63 -4.58 1.00
CA ALA A 207 9.42 -4.47 2.44
C ALA A 207 7.94 -4.51 2.80
N MET A 208 7.06 -3.84 2.04
CA MET A 208 5.62 -3.89 2.28
C MET A 208 5.07 -5.30 2.06
N ALA A 209 5.54 -6.01 1.03
CA ALA A 209 5.18 -7.40 0.80
C ALA A 209 5.61 -8.31 1.96
N ALA A 210 6.86 -8.18 2.44
CA ALA A 210 7.37 -8.95 3.58
C ALA A 210 6.69 -8.59 4.91
N LEU A 211 6.20 -7.35 5.04
CA LEU A 211 5.37 -6.91 6.15
C LEU A 211 3.94 -7.46 6.06
N GLY A 212 3.53 -8.08 4.94
CA GLY A 212 2.17 -8.57 4.71
C GLY A 212 1.17 -7.49 4.30
N VAL A 213 1.64 -6.32 3.87
CA VAL A 213 0.80 -5.22 3.38
C VAL A 213 0.59 -5.40 1.87
N PRO A 214 -0.66 -5.39 1.35
CA PRO A 214 -0.90 -5.48 -0.09
C PRO A 214 -0.18 -4.37 -0.87
N THR A 215 0.54 -4.74 -1.93
CA THR A 215 1.44 -3.83 -2.64
C THR A 215 1.84 -4.33 -4.03
N THR A 216 2.15 -3.38 -4.92
CA THR A 216 2.94 -3.67 -6.12
C THR A 216 4.35 -4.14 -5.76
N ARG A 217 4.82 -5.17 -6.45
CA ARG A 217 6.12 -5.81 -6.25
C ARG A 217 7.20 -5.19 -7.14
N ALA A 218 8.47 -5.43 -6.83
CA ALA A 218 9.60 -4.97 -7.63
C ALA A 218 10.48 -6.15 -8.07
N LEU A 219 10.51 -6.43 -9.37
CA LEU A 219 11.31 -7.50 -9.96
C LEU A 219 12.78 -7.14 -9.99
N SER A 220 13.13 -5.95 -10.49
CA SER A 220 14.52 -5.56 -10.71
C SER A 220 14.74 -4.06 -10.55
N LEU A 221 15.99 -3.73 -10.20
CA LEU A 221 16.55 -2.39 -10.18
C LEU A 221 17.79 -2.41 -11.07
N VAL A 222 17.78 -1.62 -12.15
CA VAL A 222 18.82 -1.62 -13.17
C VAL A 222 19.31 -0.19 -13.41
N LEU A 223 20.61 0.03 -13.34
CA LEU A 223 21.25 1.27 -13.79
C LEU A 223 21.19 1.35 -15.31
N THR A 224 20.93 2.54 -15.84
CA THR A 224 20.92 2.76 -17.28
C THR A 224 22.32 2.96 -17.84
N GLY A 225 23.30 3.36 -17.01
CA GLY A 225 24.65 3.75 -17.43
C GLY A 225 24.79 5.23 -17.84
N ASP A 226 23.68 5.97 -17.80
CA ASP A 226 23.59 7.40 -18.12
C ASP A 226 23.24 8.20 -16.87
N ASP A 227 23.72 9.44 -16.78
CA ASP A 227 23.29 10.36 -15.75
C ASP A 227 22.05 11.16 -16.18
N VAL A 228 21.21 11.49 -15.22
CA VAL A 228 19.95 12.20 -15.42
C VAL A 228 19.94 13.46 -14.56
N LEU A 229 19.65 14.61 -15.17
CA LEU A 229 19.59 15.89 -14.46
C LEU A 229 18.34 15.98 -13.58
N ARG A 230 18.51 16.21 -12.28
CA ARG A 230 17.41 16.37 -11.31
C ARG A 230 17.66 17.52 -10.37
N ASP A 231 16.58 18.22 -10.02
CA ASP A 231 16.54 19.16 -8.90
C ASP A 231 15.67 18.54 -7.80
N MET A 232 16.33 17.86 -6.85
CA MET A 232 15.66 17.11 -5.79
C MET A 232 14.72 17.97 -4.93
N PHE A 233 14.98 19.27 -4.81
CA PHE A 233 14.24 20.18 -3.94
C PHE A 233 13.44 21.25 -4.67
N TYR A 234 13.45 21.23 -6.01
CA TYR A 234 12.85 22.27 -6.85
C TYR A 234 13.32 23.69 -6.47
N ASN A 235 14.59 23.84 -6.08
CA ASN A 235 15.16 25.10 -5.61
C ASN A 235 16.11 25.78 -6.61
N GLY A 236 16.20 25.25 -7.84
CA GLY A 236 17.06 25.71 -8.92
C GLY A 236 18.45 25.05 -8.95
N ASN A 237 18.79 24.20 -7.98
CA ASN A 237 20.10 23.55 -7.91
C ASN A 237 20.08 22.13 -8.49
N ALA A 238 19.91 22.03 -9.81
CA ALA A 238 19.92 20.74 -10.48
C ALA A 238 21.31 20.08 -10.48
N GLN A 239 21.35 18.77 -10.28
CA GLN A 239 22.55 17.93 -10.28
C GLN A 239 22.35 16.71 -11.17
N MET A 240 23.44 16.18 -11.69
CA MET A 240 23.44 14.88 -12.38
C MET A 240 23.36 13.78 -11.33
N GLU A 241 22.39 12.89 -11.46
CA GLU A 241 22.24 11.68 -10.64
C GLU A 241 22.25 10.45 -11.57
N PRO A 242 22.82 9.30 -11.15
CA PRO A 242 22.79 8.09 -11.95
C PRO A 242 21.36 7.70 -12.34
N GLY A 243 21.13 7.47 -13.63
CA GLY A 243 19.85 7.00 -14.16
C GLY A 243 19.59 5.54 -13.80
N ALA A 244 18.33 5.22 -13.46
CA ALA A 244 17.93 3.86 -13.12
C ALA A 244 16.49 3.58 -13.53
N VAL A 245 16.19 2.30 -13.77
CA VAL A 245 14.87 1.76 -14.04
C VAL A 245 14.52 0.74 -12.98
N VAL A 246 13.29 0.82 -12.47
CA VAL A 246 12.70 -0.23 -11.64
C VAL A 246 11.64 -0.97 -12.46
N CYS A 247 11.71 -2.30 -12.49
CA CYS A 247 10.65 -3.13 -13.04
C CYS A 247 9.64 -3.45 -11.95
N ARG A 248 8.48 -2.82 -12.04
CA ARG A 248 7.34 -3.01 -11.14
C ARG A 248 6.47 -4.15 -11.65
N VAL A 249 5.85 -4.86 -10.71
CA VAL A 249 4.99 -6.00 -10.99
C VAL A 249 3.70 -5.90 -10.19
N ALA A 250 2.56 -6.08 -10.84
CA ALA A 250 1.25 -6.10 -10.18
C ALA A 250 0.27 -6.97 -10.97
N GLN A 251 -0.81 -7.46 -10.36
CA GLN A 251 -1.88 -8.11 -11.15
C GLN A 251 -2.60 -7.10 -12.04
N SER A 252 -2.68 -5.83 -11.60
CA SER A 252 -3.04 -4.72 -12.47
C SER A 252 -2.52 -3.38 -11.98
N PHE A 253 -2.23 -2.48 -12.93
CA PHE A 253 -1.92 -1.07 -12.66
C PHE A 253 -3.14 -0.13 -12.84
N ILE A 254 -4.36 -0.67 -12.98
CA ILE A 254 -5.59 0.13 -13.04
C ILE A 254 -5.79 0.89 -11.72
N ARG A 255 -6.16 2.18 -11.83
CA ARG A 255 -6.31 3.11 -10.71
C ARG A 255 -7.76 3.62 -10.64
N PHE A 256 -8.15 4.25 -9.53
CA PHE A 256 -9.44 4.95 -9.47
C PHE A 256 -9.49 6.07 -10.53
N GLY A 257 -8.35 6.72 -10.77
CA GLY A 257 -8.13 7.68 -11.84
C GLY A 257 -8.47 7.19 -13.26
N THR A 258 -8.37 5.88 -13.51
CA THR A 258 -8.68 5.26 -14.81
C THR A 258 -10.20 5.29 -15.08
N PHE A 259 -11.04 5.17 -14.04
CA PHE A 259 -12.48 5.37 -14.13
C PHE A 259 -12.86 6.84 -14.24
N GLN A 260 -12.17 7.70 -13.50
CA GLN A 260 -12.52 9.11 -13.39
C GLN A 260 -12.28 9.91 -14.68
N LEU A 261 -11.27 9.56 -15.48
CA LEU A 261 -10.97 10.29 -16.71
C LEU A 261 -12.11 10.22 -17.75
N PRO A 262 -12.58 9.04 -18.19
CA PRO A 262 -13.71 8.98 -19.12
C PRO A 262 -14.98 9.59 -18.51
N ALA A 263 -15.24 9.37 -17.21
CA ALA A 263 -16.38 9.98 -16.51
C ALA A 263 -16.34 11.53 -16.55
N SER A 264 -15.16 12.13 -16.41
CA SER A 264 -14.99 13.59 -16.44
C SER A 264 -15.22 14.22 -17.81
N ARG A 265 -15.20 13.41 -18.88
CA ARG A 265 -15.37 13.86 -20.28
C ARG A 265 -16.83 13.82 -20.75
N GLY A 266 -17.74 13.39 -19.88
CA GLY A 266 -19.19 13.43 -20.13
C GLY A 266 -19.69 12.36 -21.08
N GLU A 267 -20.80 12.65 -21.75
CA GLU A 267 -21.58 11.70 -22.55
C GLU A 267 -20.76 10.98 -23.64
N ASP A 268 -19.76 11.65 -24.23
CA ASP A 268 -18.95 11.11 -25.31
C ASP A 268 -18.08 9.91 -24.89
N GLN A 269 -17.77 9.78 -23.59
CA GLN A 269 -16.89 8.73 -23.06
C GLN A 269 -17.48 7.96 -21.87
N LYS A 270 -18.73 8.20 -21.48
CA LYS A 270 -19.33 7.53 -20.33
C LYS A 270 -19.36 6.00 -20.46
N ASP A 271 -19.54 5.48 -21.68
CA ASP A 271 -19.60 4.05 -21.94
C ASP A 271 -18.27 3.35 -21.63
N LEU A 272 -17.15 4.07 -21.70
CA LEU A 272 -15.83 3.54 -21.29
C LEU A 272 -15.78 3.22 -19.80
N VAL A 273 -16.51 3.97 -18.95
CA VAL A 273 -16.62 3.64 -17.52
C VAL A 273 -17.22 2.24 -17.34
N LYS A 274 -18.26 1.91 -18.12
CA LYS A 274 -18.86 0.59 -18.14
C LYS A 274 -17.89 -0.47 -18.66
N THR A 275 -17.24 -0.20 -19.80
CA THR A 275 -16.25 -1.14 -20.39
C THR A 275 -15.16 -1.50 -19.39
N LEU A 276 -14.62 -0.51 -18.67
CA LEU A 276 -13.61 -0.74 -17.65
C LEU A 276 -14.18 -1.50 -16.45
N ALA A 277 -15.38 -1.16 -15.98
CA ALA A 277 -16.03 -1.87 -14.88
C ALA A 277 -16.26 -3.36 -15.22
N ASP A 278 -16.75 -3.65 -16.42
CA ASP A 278 -16.98 -5.02 -16.91
C ASP A 278 -15.65 -5.80 -17.02
N PHE A 279 -14.57 -5.13 -17.46
CA PHE A 279 -13.23 -5.73 -17.49
C PHE A 279 -12.74 -6.05 -16.07
N VAL A 280 -12.80 -5.08 -15.16
CA VAL A 280 -12.33 -5.25 -13.77
C VAL A 280 -13.11 -6.34 -13.04
N ILE A 281 -14.44 -6.40 -13.22
CA ILE A 281 -15.26 -7.47 -12.66
C ILE A 281 -14.81 -8.82 -13.18
N ARG A 282 -14.71 -8.99 -14.50
CA ARG A 282 -14.42 -10.28 -15.11
C ARG A 282 -13.06 -10.85 -14.72
N HIS A 283 -12.05 -10.00 -14.59
CA HIS A 283 -10.68 -10.45 -14.35
C HIS A 283 -10.28 -10.48 -12.86
N PHE A 284 -10.92 -9.68 -12.00
CA PHE A 284 -10.43 -9.49 -10.62
C PHE A 284 -11.47 -9.57 -9.51
N TYR A 285 -12.77 -9.48 -9.85
CA TYR A 285 -13.86 -9.40 -8.87
C TYR A 285 -15.06 -10.28 -9.25
N GLN A 286 -14.83 -11.33 -10.06
CA GLN A 286 -15.93 -12.14 -10.59
C GLN A 286 -16.66 -12.84 -9.45
N GLU A 287 -15.94 -13.36 -8.45
CA GLU A 287 -16.53 -14.04 -7.30
C GLU A 287 -17.34 -13.06 -6.44
N GLU A 288 -16.77 -11.90 -6.08
CA GLU A 288 -17.44 -10.91 -5.22
C GLU A 288 -18.62 -10.20 -5.88
N CYS A 289 -18.64 -10.13 -7.21
CA CYS A 289 -19.72 -9.51 -7.99
C CYS A 289 -20.71 -10.52 -8.56
N SER A 290 -20.41 -11.83 -8.49
CA SER A 290 -21.36 -12.86 -8.89
C SER A 290 -22.52 -12.91 -7.89
N THR A 291 -23.73 -12.79 -8.40
CA THR A 291 -24.94 -12.90 -7.58
C THR A 291 -25.13 -14.38 -7.24
N THR A 292 -24.84 -14.80 -6.01
CA THR A 292 -25.43 -16.03 -5.50
C THR A 292 -26.94 -15.85 -5.52
N THR A 293 -27.60 -16.45 -6.51
CA THR A 293 -28.97 -16.89 -6.32
C THR A 293 -28.88 -17.92 -5.20
N ASP A 294 -29.19 -17.51 -3.97
CA ASP A 294 -29.47 -18.47 -2.90
C ASP A 294 -30.57 -19.39 -3.44
N SER A 295 -30.13 -20.56 -3.88
CA SER A 295 -31.00 -21.63 -4.33
C SER A 295 -31.60 -22.16 -3.05
N PHE A 296 -32.71 -21.56 -2.62
CA PHE A 296 -33.47 -22.09 -1.51
C PHE A 296 -33.96 -23.48 -1.94
N ASP A 297 -33.29 -24.51 -1.44
CA ASP A 297 -33.63 -25.90 -1.70
C ASP A 297 -35.04 -26.17 -1.19
N SER A 298 -35.96 -26.26 -2.15
CA SER A 298 -37.38 -26.48 -1.94
C SER A 298 -37.60 -27.96 -1.63
N THR A 299 -37.49 -28.34 -0.37
CA THR A 299 -38.14 -29.55 0.14
C THR A 299 -38.82 -29.31 1.48
N THR A 300 -39.91 -28.54 1.46
CA THR A 300 -41.10 -28.84 2.27
C THR A 300 -42.32 -28.22 1.61
N SER A 301 -43.15 -29.08 1.05
CA SER A 301 -44.51 -28.80 0.62
C SER A 301 -45.38 -28.41 1.82
N ASP A 302 -45.88 -27.17 1.87
CA ASP A 302 -47.30 -26.99 2.18
C ASP A 302 -47.87 -25.61 1.77
N SER A 303 -49.18 -25.66 1.59
CA SER A 303 -50.11 -24.74 0.94
C SER A 303 -50.09 -23.24 1.31
N THR A 304 -50.31 -22.41 0.27
CA THR A 304 -51.02 -21.12 0.27
C THR A 304 -50.49 -19.96 1.12
N THR A 305 -49.56 -19.17 0.58
CA THR A 305 -49.56 -17.70 0.70
C THR A 305 -48.83 -17.09 -0.48
N THR A 306 -49.52 -16.28 -1.29
CA THR A 306 -48.91 -15.52 -2.39
C THR A 306 -48.15 -14.33 -1.79
N THR A 307 -46.89 -14.55 -1.43
CA THR A 307 -45.94 -13.46 -1.16
C THR A 307 -44.93 -13.48 -2.29
N SER A 308 -44.95 -12.44 -3.13
CA SER A 308 -43.97 -12.19 -4.17
C SER A 308 -42.59 -12.01 -3.54
N SER A 309 -41.85 -13.11 -3.38
CA SER A 309 -40.43 -13.12 -3.06
C SER A 309 -39.66 -12.55 -4.26
N SER A 310 -39.59 -11.23 -4.33
CA SER A 310 -38.71 -10.49 -5.23
C SER A 310 -37.26 -10.89 -4.94
N SER A 311 -36.73 -11.88 -5.67
CA SER A 311 -35.30 -12.18 -5.73
C SER A 311 -34.61 -10.97 -6.34
N THR A 312 -34.29 -9.98 -5.51
CA THR A 312 -33.70 -8.73 -5.97
C THR A 312 -32.21 -8.97 -6.15
N THR A 313 -31.83 -9.42 -7.34
CA THR A 313 -30.44 -9.55 -7.76
C THR A 313 -29.75 -8.21 -7.54
N LYS A 314 -28.75 -8.17 -6.64
CA LYS A 314 -27.99 -6.94 -6.37
C LYS A 314 -27.24 -6.52 -7.62
N ASN A 315 -27.18 -5.20 -7.86
CA ASN A 315 -26.41 -4.61 -8.95
C ASN A 315 -24.91 -4.97 -8.82
N GLN A 316 -24.35 -5.66 -9.81
CA GLN A 316 -22.94 -6.09 -9.80
C GLN A 316 -21.95 -4.94 -9.64
N TYR A 317 -22.24 -3.76 -10.18
CA TYR A 317 -21.36 -2.60 -10.06
C TYR A 317 -21.36 -2.02 -8.65
N ALA A 318 -22.50 -2.11 -7.94
CA ALA A 318 -22.57 -1.76 -6.53
C ALA A 318 -21.73 -2.74 -5.68
N LEU A 319 -21.79 -4.05 -5.99
CA LEU A 319 -20.95 -5.06 -5.36
C LEU A 319 -19.45 -4.81 -5.62
N LEU A 320 -19.09 -4.42 -6.85
CA LEU A 320 -17.72 -4.04 -7.20
C LEU A 320 -17.21 -2.89 -6.31
N ILE A 321 -17.99 -1.81 -6.17
CA ILE A 321 -17.61 -0.69 -5.31
C ILE A 321 -17.48 -1.13 -3.85
N GLN A 322 -18.38 -1.98 -3.34
CA GLN A 322 -18.28 -2.51 -1.98
C GLN A 322 -17.02 -3.36 -1.78
N ALA A 323 -16.63 -4.18 -2.77
CA ALA A 323 -15.42 -4.99 -2.72
C ALA A 323 -14.16 -4.11 -2.70
N ILE A 324 -14.05 -3.14 -3.61
CA ILE A 324 -12.93 -2.18 -3.67
C ILE A 324 -12.85 -1.37 -2.36
N ALA A 325 -14.00 -0.92 -1.85
CA ALA A 325 -14.10 -0.20 -0.58
C ALA A 325 -13.59 -1.03 0.60
N LYS A 326 -13.95 -2.31 0.69
CA LYS A 326 -13.48 -3.22 1.74
C LYS A 326 -11.96 -3.43 1.67
N ARG A 327 -11.42 -3.71 0.47
CA ARG A 327 -9.98 -3.89 0.25
C ARG A 327 -9.21 -2.62 0.61
N THR A 328 -9.72 -1.45 0.21
CA THR A 328 -9.11 -0.14 0.55
C THR A 328 -9.15 0.13 2.06
N GLY A 329 -10.26 -0.19 2.74
CA GLY A 329 -10.35 -0.04 4.21
C GLY A 329 -9.35 -0.92 4.96
N HIS A 330 -9.17 -2.17 4.52
CA HIS A 330 -8.14 -3.07 5.06
C HIS A 330 -6.73 -2.52 4.81
N LEU A 331 -6.42 -2.12 3.57
CA LEU A 331 -5.11 -1.57 3.20
C LEU A 331 -4.72 -0.38 4.08
N VAL A 332 -5.66 0.53 4.30
CA VAL A 332 -5.43 1.71 5.14
C VAL A 332 -5.17 1.32 6.60
N SER A 333 -5.84 0.29 7.13
CA SER A 333 -5.53 -0.27 8.46
C SER A 333 -4.11 -0.85 8.51
N GLU A 334 -3.70 -1.56 7.47
CA GLU A 334 -2.36 -2.13 7.35
C GLU A 334 -1.26 -1.05 7.30
N TRP A 335 -1.50 0.07 6.61
CA TRP A 335 -0.59 1.23 6.67
C TRP A 335 -0.42 1.74 8.10
N HIS A 336 -1.50 1.81 8.87
CA HIS A 336 -1.40 2.21 10.28
C HIS A 336 -0.67 1.19 11.12
N ARG A 337 -0.88 -0.11 10.88
CA ARG A 337 -0.23 -1.19 11.64
C ARG A 337 1.28 -1.05 11.67
N VAL A 338 1.88 -0.71 10.53
CA VAL A 338 3.33 -0.58 10.34
C VAL A 338 3.81 0.87 10.40
N GLY A 339 2.93 1.85 10.64
CA GLY A 339 3.30 3.27 10.71
C GLY A 339 3.64 3.89 9.34
N PHE A 340 3.16 3.35 8.23
CA PHE A 340 3.44 3.86 6.89
C PHE A 340 2.58 5.09 6.55
N VAL A 341 3.21 6.11 5.97
CA VAL A 341 2.59 7.28 5.35
C VAL A 341 2.93 7.32 3.87
N HIS A 342 1.91 7.22 3.02
CA HIS A 342 2.10 7.22 1.57
C HIS A 342 2.57 8.58 1.03
N GLY A 343 2.09 9.69 1.63
CA GLY A 343 2.48 11.06 1.28
C GLY A 343 1.84 11.66 0.01
N VAL A 344 1.23 10.84 -0.87
CA VAL A 344 0.56 11.30 -2.11
C VAL A 344 -0.65 10.41 -2.43
N LEU A 345 -1.67 10.43 -1.57
CA LEU A 345 -2.91 9.65 -1.77
C LEU A 345 -3.89 10.35 -2.72
N ASN A 346 -3.41 10.73 -3.89
CA ASN A 346 -4.25 11.17 -5.00
C ASN A 346 -5.07 9.98 -5.54
N THR A 347 -6.19 10.23 -6.22
CA THR A 347 -7.01 9.12 -6.76
C THR A 347 -6.31 8.34 -7.87
N ASP A 348 -5.37 8.96 -8.58
CA ASP A 348 -4.48 8.26 -9.51
C ASP A 348 -3.51 7.31 -8.80
N ASN A 349 -3.26 7.44 -7.51
CA ASN A 349 -2.41 6.53 -6.72
C ASN A 349 -3.22 5.54 -5.86
N MET A 350 -4.49 5.32 -6.20
CA MET A 350 -5.33 4.32 -5.56
C MET A 350 -5.52 3.15 -6.51
N SER A 351 -4.90 2.01 -6.20
CA SER A 351 -5.07 0.77 -6.96
C SER A 351 -6.53 0.30 -6.91
N ILE A 352 -7.04 -0.18 -8.05
CA ILE A 352 -8.37 -0.79 -8.09
C ILE A 352 -8.42 -2.10 -7.31
N LEU A 353 -7.28 -2.75 -7.03
CA LEU A 353 -7.19 -4.03 -6.33
C LEU A 353 -6.97 -3.88 -4.82
N GLY A 354 -6.73 -2.66 -4.33
CA GLY A 354 -6.39 -2.41 -2.94
C GLY A 354 -4.92 -2.67 -2.60
N ASP A 355 -4.02 -2.46 -3.57
CA ASP A 355 -2.57 -2.51 -3.37
C ASP A 355 -1.98 -1.12 -3.10
N THR A 356 -0.93 -1.07 -2.27
CA THR A 356 -0.03 0.09 -2.21
C THR A 356 0.68 0.24 -3.56
N ILE A 357 0.63 1.45 -4.15
CA ILE A 357 1.12 1.71 -5.50
C ILE A 357 1.79 3.09 -5.57
N ASP A 358 2.77 3.27 -6.45
CA ASP A 358 3.45 4.56 -6.71
C ASP A 358 4.16 5.14 -5.47
N TYR A 359 5.22 4.44 -5.05
CA TYR A 359 6.15 4.93 -4.04
C TYR A 359 6.91 6.17 -4.53
N GLY A 360 6.55 7.34 -3.99
CA GLY A 360 7.27 8.60 -4.17
C GLY A 360 7.76 9.14 -2.82
N PRO A 361 7.24 10.28 -2.33
CA PRO A 361 7.61 10.81 -1.03
C PRO A 361 6.84 10.11 0.09
N TYR A 362 7.07 8.80 0.25
CA TYR A 362 6.54 8.02 1.36
C TYR A 362 7.47 8.10 2.59
N GLY A 363 7.00 7.67 3.74
CA GLY A 363 7.82 7.50 4.93
C GLY A 363 7.16 6.63 5.96
N TRP A 364 7.96 5.93 6.75
CA TRP A 364 7.50 5.28 7.97
C TRP A 364 7.62 6.25 9.12
N LEU A 365 6.67 6.19 10.05
CA LEU A 365 6.80 6.81 11.35
C LEU A 365 8.07 6.28 12.01
N GLU A 366 8.96 7.20 12.35
CA GLU A 366 10.02 6.92 13.31
C GLU A 366 9.46 7.23 14.68
N ARG A 367 9.55 8.48 15.13
CA ARG A 367 8.83 8.93 16.33
C ARG A 367 7.36 9.13 16.00
N TYR A 368 6.50 8.78 16.95
CA TYR A 368 5.06 8.92 16.76
C TYR A 368 4.68 10.41 16.69
N ASP A 369 4.27 10.84 15.49
CA ASP A 369 3.63 12.11 15.25
C ASP A 369 2.40 11.87 14.36
N PRO A 370 1.17 12.05 14.88
CA PRO A 370 -0.04 11.84 14.09
C PRO A 370 -0.11 12.78 12.88
N ASP A 371 0.54 13.94 12.96
CA ASP A 371 0.55 14.95 11.90
C ASP A 371 1.72 14.75 10.92
N PHE A 372 2.52 13.68 11.06
CA PHE A 372 3.67 13.41 10.20
C PHE A 372 3.22 13.26 8.74
N THR A 373 3.80 14.08 7.86
CA THR A 373 3.76 13.89 6.41
C THR A 373 5.19 13.86 5.89
N PRO A 374 5.59 12.82 5.16
CA PRO A 374 6.90 12.75 4.50
C PRO A 374 6.96 13.67 3.28
N ASN A 375 5.84 14.15 2.75
CA ASN A 375 5.83 14.92 1.51
C ASN A 375 5.96 16.42 1.75
N THR A 376 7.01 17.03 1.21
CA THR A 376 7.27 18.46 1.34
C THR A 376 6.25 19.32 0.60
N THR A 377 5.67 18.83 -0.50
CA THR A 377 4.63 19.57 -1.24
C THR A 377 3.26 19.50 -0.56
N ASP A 378 3.12 18.60 0.42
CA ASP A 378 1.92 18.52 1.26
C ASP A 378 1.96 19.58 2.38
N LEU A 379 3.09 20.26 2.59
CA LEU A 379 3.19 21.34 3.58
C LEU A 379 2.70 22.68 3.01
N PRO A 380 2.07 23.54 3.84
CA PRO A 380 1.74 23.33 5.26
C PRO A 380 0.42 22.54 5.49
N GLY A 381 -0.28 22.14 4.42
CA GLY A 381 -1.65 21.60 4.49
C GLY A 381 -1.80 20.22 5.17
N ARG A 382 -0.76 19.38 5.11
CA ARG A 382 -0.70 18.02 5.70
C ARG A 382 -1.89 17.14 5.32
N ARG A 383 -2.38 17.27 4.08
CA ARG A 383 -3.56 16.53 3.59
C ARG A 383 -3.35 15.02 3.68
N TYR A 384 -2.13 14.56 3.47
CA TYR A 384 -1.78 13.14 3.40
C TYR A 384 -0.94 12.67 4.60
N CYS A 385 -0.98 13.40 5.71
CA CYS A 385 -0.31 12.97 6.94
C CYS A 385 -0.90 11.67 7.52
N PHE A 386 -0.15 11.04 8.43
CA PHE A 386 -0.48 9.74 9.02
C PHE A 386 -1.95 9.64 9.46
N HIS A 387 -2.41 10.55 10.31
CA HIS A 387 -3.78 10.49 10.86
C HIS A 387 -4.88 10.69 9.79
N ALA A 388 -4.56 11.34 8.68
CA ALA A 388 -5.54 11.76 7.66
C ALA A 388 -5.80 10.65 6.63
N GLN A 389 -4.90 9.67 6.50
CA GLN A 389 -4.97 8.64 5.46
C GLN A 389 -6.34 7.95 5.37
N PRO A 390 -7.09 7.67 6.45
CA PRO A 390 -8.39 7.02 6.28
C PRO A 390 -9.53 7.93 5.88
N GLU A 391 -9.48 9.21 6.24
CA GLU A 391 -10.42 10.19 5.71
C GLU A 391 -10.17 10.40 4.21
N ILE A 392 -8.91 10.37 3.80
CA ILE A 392 -8.53 10.43 2.38
C ILE A 392 -8.94 9.15 1.63
N GLY A 393 -8.80 7.98 2.23
CA GLY A 393 -9.31 6.72 1.66
C GLY A 393 -10.81 6.78 1.40
N GLN A 394 -11.59 7.29 2.37
CA GLN A 394 -13.04 7.51 2.19
C GLN A 394 -13.34 8.50 1.07
N PHE A 395 -12.61 9.62 1.01
CA PHE A 395 -12.73 10.60 -0.07
C PHE A 395 -12.46 9.95 -1.43
N ASN A 396 -11.41 9.15 -1.55
CA ASN A 396 -11.05 8.50 -2.81
C ASN A 396 -12.09 7.46 -3.26
N ILE A 397 -12.69 6.69 -2.32
CA ILE A 397 -13.83 5.81 -2.62
C ILE A 397 -15.03 6.61 -3.13
N LEU A 398 -15.35 7.76 -2.51
CA LEU A 398 -16.42 8.64 -2.99
C LEU A 398 -16.14 9.13 -4.42
N GLN A 399 -14.90 9.49 -4.74
CA GLN A 399 -14.54 9.93 -6.10
C GLN A 399 -14.66 8.80 -7.13
N LEU A 400 -14.31 7.56 -6.77
CA LEU A 400 -14.55 6.38 -7.61
C LEU A 400 -16.06 6.15 -7.81
N SER A 401 -16.86 6.17 -6.73
CA SER A 401 -18.31 6.00 -6.82
C SER A 401 -18.96 7.07 -7.71
N ARG A 402 -18.51 8.32 -7.63
CA ARG A 402 -18.97 9.41 -8.52
C ARG A 402 -18.67 9.13 -9.99
N ALA A 403 -17.52 8.55 -10.32
CA ALA A 403 -17.22 8.15 -11.68
C ALA A 403 -18.21 7.07 -12.18
N CYS A 404 -18.53 6.09 -11.33
CA CYS A 404 -19.52 5.05 -11.65
C CYS A 404 -20.96 5.58 -11.75
N ILE A 405 -21.35 6.57 -10.94
CA ILE A 405 -22.64 7.29 -11.08
C ILE A 405 -22.69 8.02 -12.43
N ALA A 406 -21.63 8.75 -12.79
CA ALA A 406 -21.56 9.46 -14.06
C ALA A 406 -21.59 8.49 -15.26
N GLY A 407 -21.04 7.28 -15.11
CA GLY A 407 -21.18 6.18 -16.07
C GLY A 407 -22.54 5.48 -16.07
N GLY A 408 -23.50 5.90 -15.22
CA GLY A 408 -24.82 5.29 -15.11
C GLY A 408 -24.82 3.87 -14.54
N LEU A 409 -23.77 3.47 -13.82
CA LEU A 409 -23.57 2.10 -13.33
C LEU A 409 -24.20 1.84 -11.96
N ILE A 410 -24.24 2.88 -11.13
CA ILE A 410 -24.76 2.82 -9.76
C ILE A 410 -25.57 4.08 -9.43
N THR A 411 -26.44 3.97 -8.45
CA THR A 411 -27.21 5.05 -7.84
C THR A 411 -26.45 5.70 -6.68
N GLU A 412 -26.94 6.84 -6.19
CA GLU A 412 -26.39 7.50 -4.99
C GLU A 412 -26.53 6.62 -3.73
N ASP A 413 -27.61 5.85 -3.63
CA ASP A 413 -27.83 4.93 -2.50
C ASP A 413 -26.82 3.77 -2.50
N GLU A 414 -26.56 3.18 -3.67
CA GLU A 414 -25.53 2.14 -3.83
C GLU A 414 -24.12 2.70 -3.57
N ALA A 415 -23.84 3.94 -3.97
CA ALA A 415 -22.59 4.61 -3.63
C ALA A 415 -22.44 4.80 -2.10
N ARG A 416 -23.53 5.17 -1.42
CA ARG A 416 -23.56 5.27 0.05
C ARG A 416 -23.31 3.91 0.71
N GLU A 417 -23.83 2.81 0.17
CA GLU A 417 -23.52 1.45 0.65
C GLU A 417 -22.03 1.12 0.51
N GLY A 418 -21.39 1.54 -0.59
CA GLY A 418 -19.94 1.44 -0.77
C GLY A 418 -19.16 2.16 0.34
N LEU A 419 -19.57 3.38 0.69
CA LEU A 419 -18.94 4.14 1.77
C LEU A 419 -19.18 3.52 3.16
N VAL A 420 -20.35 2.91 3.39
CA VAL A 420 -20.61 2.11 4.59
C VAL A 420 -19.64 0.92 4.65
N ALA A 421 -19.51 0.18 3.55
CA ALA A 421 -18.62 -0.98 3.47
C ALA A 421 -17.15 -0.61 3.75
N TYR A 422 -16.67 0.53 3.24
CA TYR A 422 -15.35 1.09 3.58
C TYR A 422 -15.21 1.33 5.08
N GLY A 423 -16.17 2.05 5.68
CA GLY A 423 -16.14 2.41 7.10
C GLY A 423 -16.16 1.20 8.01
N THR A 424 -17.01 0.21 7.72
CA THR A 424 -17.07 -1.06 8.47
C THR A 424 -15.74 -1.82 8.35
N ALA A 425 -15.25 -2.06 7.13
CA ALA A 425 -14.02 -2.82 6.91
C ALA A 425 -12.81 -2.18 7.60
N LEU A 426 -12.68 -0.85 7.51
CA LEU A 426 -11.63 -0.10 8.21
C LEU A 426 -11.74 -0.24 9.73
N THR A 427 -12.95 -0.10 10.29
CA THR A 427 -13.17 -0.15 11.74
C THR A 427 -12.87 -1.53 12.31
N ASP A 428 -13.35 -2.57 11.65
CA ASP A 428 -13.14 -3.96 12.07
C ASP A 428 -11.65 -4.31 11.98
N SER A 429 -11.02 -4.02 10.84
CA SER A 429 -9.58 -4.27 10.62
C SER A 429 -8.73 -3.52 11.64
N PHE A 430 -9.01 -2.24 11.87
CA PHE A 430 -8.23 -1.42 12.80
C PHE A 430 -8.38 -1.90 14.24
N SER A 431 -9.59 -2.31 14.63
CA SER A 431 -9.84 -2.83 15.98
C SER A 431 -9.10 -4.14 16.22
N THR A 432 -9.20 -5.09 15.29
CA THR A 432 -8.44 -6.35 15.38
C THR A 432 -6.93 -6.09 15.38
N MET A 433 -6.45 -5.24 14.47
CA MET A 433 -5.06 -4.86 14.36
C MET A 433 -4.53 -4.24 15.66
N MET A 434 -5.22 -3.25 16.22
CA MET A 434 -4.77 -2.56 17.43
C MET A 434 -4.83 -3.47 18.67
N GLY A 435 -5.85 -4.32 18.76
CA GLY A 435 -5.90 -5.39 19.76
C GLY A 435 -4.66 -6.27 19.69
N ASN A 436 -4.32 -6.78 18.49
CA ASN A 436 -3.13 -7.62 18.29
C ASN A 436 -1.82 -6.87 18.60
N LYS A 437 -1.69 -5.59 18.20
CA LYS A 437 -0.49 -4.77 18.52
C LYS A 437 -0.29 -4.63 20.03
N LEU A 438 -1.38 -4.42 20.77
CA LEU A 438 -1.39 -4.30 22.23
C LEU A 438 -1.39 -5.66 22.95
N GLY A 439 -1.50 -6.78 22.24
CA GLY A 439 -1.64 -8.09 22.88
C GLY A 439 -2.93 -8.23 23.68
N LEU A 440 -4.03 -7.63 23.21
CA LEU A 440 -5.37 -7.73 23.77
C LEU A 440 -6.30 -8.45 22.79
N LYS A 441 -7.19 -9.32 23.28
CA LYS A 441 -8.18 -10.00 22.43
C LYS A 441 -9.26 -9.05 21.89
N THR A 442 -9.50 -7.95 22.59
CA THR A 442 -10.44 -6.90 22.21
C THR A 442 -9.73 -5.56 22.27
N TYR A 443 -9.98 -4.69 21.30
CA TYR A 443 -9.42 -3.35 21.26
C TYR A 443 -9.88 -2.51 22.46
N ASP A 444 -8.94 -2.13 23.33
CA ASP A 444 -9.16 -1.13 24.38
C ASP A 444 -8.74 0.25 23.89
N ARG A 445 -9.74 1.06 23.51
CA ARG A 445 -9.51 2.42 23.02
C ARG A 445 -8.94 3.34 24.10
N VAL A 446 -9.33 3.21 25.37
CA VAL A 446 -8.84 4.11 26.43
C VAL A 446 -7.35 3.87 26.66
N LEU A 447 -6.95 2.61 26.75
CA LEU A 447 -5.56 2.23 26.92
C LEU A 447 -4.71 2.68 25.72
N ALA A 448 -5.20 2.46 24.50
CA ALA A 448 -4.51 2.89 23.29
C ALA A 448 -4.34 4.42 23.24
N ASN A 449 -5.40 5.19 23.56
CA ASN A 449 -5.32 6.65 23.62
C ASN A 449 -4.25 7.13 24.62
N GLY A 450 -4.17 6.48 25.78
CA GLY A 450 -3.13 6.74 26.78
C GLY A 450 -1.73 6.53 26.22
N LEU A 451 -1.51 5.41 25.53
CA LEU A 451 -0.23 5.07 24.90
C LEU A 451 0.16 6.09 23.85
N PHE A 452 -0.74 6.38 22.90
CA PHE A 452 -0.44 7.31 21.81
C PHE A 452 -0.20 8.74 22.30
N LYS A 453 -0.90 9.17 23.35
CA LYS A 453 -0.63 10.46 23.99
C LYS A 453 0.78 10.48 24.60
N ALA A 454 1.16 9.45 25.35
CA ALA A 454 2.50 9.36 25.92
C ALA A 454 3.59 9.32 24.84
N MET A 455 3.42 8.48 23.81
CA MET A 455 4.34 8.39 22.68
C MET A 455 4.51 9.72 21.95
N TYR A 456 3.42 10.49 21.80
CA TYR A 456 3.46 11.81 21.17
C TYR A 456 4.23 12.83 22.01
N GLU A 457 3.88 12.96 23.29
CA GLU A 457 4.47 13.94 24.20
C GLU A 457 5.97 13.66 24.43
N ASP A 458 6.36 12.38 24.45
CA ASP A 458 7.73 11.95 24.71
C ASP A 458 8.54 11.66 23.44
N SER A 459 7.91 11.78 22.26
CA SER A 459 8.50 11.46 20.97
C SER A 459 9.09 10.04 20.92
N ALA A 460 8.33 9.05 21.41
CA ALA A 460 8.73 7.64 21.42
C ALA A 460 8.72 7.05 20.00
N ASP A 461 9.61 6.09 19.72
CA ASP A 461 9.65 5.40 18.42
C ASP A 461 8.44 4.48 18.25
N TYR A 462 7.73 4.59 17.13
CA TYR A 462 6.49 3.86 16.86
C TYR A 462 6.72 2.35 16.83
N THR A 463 7.66 1.90 15.98
CA THR A 463 7.94 0.48 15.75
C THR A 463 8.50 -0.19 17.01
N ASN A 464 9.54 0.41 17.62
CA ASN A 464 10.23 -0.15 18.76
C ASN A 464 9.35 -0.15 20.00
N THR A 465 8.50 0.87 20.21
CA THR A 465 7.56 0.87 21.35
C THR A 465 6.63 -0.34 21.26
N PHE A 466 5.94 -0.53 20.11
CA PHE A 466 5.04 -1.66 19.94
C PHE A 466 5.75 -3.02 19.99
N ARG A 467 6.98 -3.12 19.46
CA ARG A 467 7.78 -4.34 19.59
C ARG A 467 8.13 -4.62 21.06
N ALA A 468 8.54 -3.61 21.81
CA ALA A 468 8.91 -3.73 23.22
C ALA A 468 7.73 -4.06 24.14
N LEU A 469 6.50 -3.62 23.81
CA LEU A 469 5.29 -3.97 24.58
C LEU A 469 5.05 -5.47 24.70
N SER A 470 5.59 -6.28 23.79
CA SER A 470 5.50 -7.74 23.85
C SER A 470 6.24 -8.34 25.06
N ASN A 471 7.19 -7.61 25.65
CA ASN A 471 7.97 -8.02 26.81
C ASN A 471 7.33 -7.63 28.15
N VAL A 472 6.21 -6.91 28.16
CA VAL A 472 5.47 -6.63 29.39
C VAL A 472 4.72 -7.89 29.82
N SER A 473 5.17 -8.53 30.89
CA SER A 473 4.52 -9.72 31.45
C SER A 473 3.18 -9.40 32.13
N MET A 474 2.24 -10.36 32.06
CA MET A 474 1.02 -10.38 32.86
C MET A 474 1.30 -10.56 34.36
N ALA A 475 2.38 -11.25 34.72
CA ALA A 475 2.74 -11.48 36.11
C ALA A 475 3.17 -10.17 36.79
N THR A 476 2.99 -10.10 38.11
CA THR A 476 3.60 -9.03 38.90
C THR A 476 5.13 -9.15 38.76
N PRO A 477 5.82 -8.04 38.45
CA PRO A 477 7.26 -8.07 38.24
C PRO A 477 8.01 -8.35 39.55
N PRO A 478 9.31 -8.73 39.50
CA PRO A 478 10.09 -9.07 40.68
C PRO A 478 10.17 -7.97 41.74
N SER A 479 10.06 -6.69 41.37
CA SER A 479 10.01 -5.57 42.32
C SER A 479 8.74 -5.55 43.18
N GLY A 480 7.68 -6.24 42.76
CA GLY A 480 6.34 -6.14 43.34
C GLY A 480 5.54 -4.91 42.87
N ASP A 481 6.11 -4.02 42.06
CA ASP A 481 5.45 -2.84 41.53
C ASP A 481 4.93 -3.06 40.11
N ASP A 482 3.62 -3.16 39.95
CA ASP A 482 2.98 -3.28 38.63
C ASP A 482 3.22 -2.06 37.72
N GLY A 483 3.74 -0.95 38.24
CA GLY A 483 4.22 0.20 37.47
C GLY A 483 5.65 0.07 36.94
N GLU A 484 6.39 -1.00 37.24
CA GLU A 484 7.76 -1.20 36.75
C GLU A 484 7.77 -1.34 35.22
N VAL A 485 8.45 -0.42 34.55
CA VAL A 485 8.61 -0.41 33.08
C VAL A 485 9.75 -1.36 32.69
N PRO A 486 9.54 -2.36 31.82
CA PRO A 486 10.63 -3.26 31.38
C PRO A 486 11.72 -2.52 30.61
N ASN A 487 12.97 -2.98 30.74
CA ASN A 487 14.16 -2.37 30.12
C ASN A 487 14.01 -2.15 28.60
N GLU A 488 13.43 -3.10 27.87
CA GLU A 488 13.23 -2.98 26.43
C GLU A 488 12.26 -1.84 26.09
N LEU A 489 11.22 -1.65 26.90
CA LEU A 489 10.27 -0.55 26.72
C LEU A 489 10.90 0.78 27.13
N MET A 490 11.67 0.80 28.22
CA MET A 490 12.45 1.97 28.63
C MET A 490 13.38 2.45 27.51
N ALA A 491 14.13 1.52 26.90
CA ALA A 491 15.03 1.81 25.79
C ALA A 491 14.27 2.30 24.54
N ALA A 492 13.14 1.66 24.19
CA ALA A 492 12.34 2.04 23.02
C ALA A 492 11.74 3.44 23.11
N VAL A 493 11.35 3.88 24.31
CA VAL A 493 10.76 5.21 24.55
C VAL A 493 11.81 6.27 24.92
N GLY A 494 13.05 5.86 25.21
CA GLY A 494 14.10 6.74 25.72
C GLY A 494 13.82 7.25 27.13
N LEU A 495 13.24 6.40 27.99
CA LEU A 495 12.70 6.81 29.30
C LEU A 495 13.76 7.44 30.21
N ASP A 496 15.00 6.98 30.14
CA ASP A 496 16.12 7.47 30.96
C ASP A 496 16.50 8.93 30.65
N GLU A 497 16.08 9.45 29.49
CA GLU A 497 16.28 10.85 29.10
C GLU A 497 15.11 11.76 29.51
N LEU A 498 14.01 11.18 30.03
CA LEU A 498 12.79 11.91 30.32
C LEU A 498 12.78 12.47 31.76
N PRO A 499 12.08 13.60 32.00
CA PRO A 499 11.82 14.08 33.36
C PRO A 499 11.05 13.05 34.20
N VAL A 500 11.23 13.09 35.52
CA VAL A 500 10.59 12.17 36.48
C VAL A 500 9.07 12.14 36.31
N GLU A 501 8.44 13.29 36.05
CA GLU A 501 7.00 13.40 35.86
C GLU A 501 6.52 12.61 34.63
N ARG A 502 7.37 12.48 33.60
CA ARG A 502 7.07 11.67 32.41
C ARG A 502 7.28 10.19 32.69
N MET A 503 8.28 9.83 33.51
CA MET A 503 8.48 8.45 33.95
C MET A 503 7.25 7.93 34.72
N GLU A 504 6.64 8.76 35.58
CA GLU A 504 5.41 8.42 36.30
C GLU A 504 4.20 8.17 35.37
N VAL A 505 4.11 8.91 34.25
CA VAL A 505 3.07 8.68 33.23
C VAL A 505 3.22 7.30 32.60
N TRP A 506 4.44 6.91 32.21
CA TRP A 506 4.70 5.57 31.67
C TRP A 506 4.47 4.46 32.69
N SER A 507 4.91 4.67 33.94
CA SER A 507 4.67 3.73 35.03
C SER A 507 3.17 3.51 35.27
N THR A 508 2.39 4.60 35.30
CA THR A 508 0.93 4.53 35.44
C THR A 508 0.29 3.79 34.26
N TRP A 509 0.70 4.11 33.02
CA TRP A 509 0.18 3.44 31.84
C TRP A 509 0.53 1.94 31.81
N VAL A 510 1.76 1.55 32.18
CA VAL A 510 2.18 0.14 32.26
C VAL A 510 1.37 -0.62 33.30
N LYS A 511 1.06 0.01 34.43
CA LYS A 511 0.19 -0.58 35.46
C LYS A 511 -1.21 -0.86 34.91
N ASP A 512 -1.82 0.10 34.22
CA ASP A 512 -3.12 -0.07 33.59
C ASP A 512 -3.07 -1.14 32.49
N TYR A 513 -1.99 -1.16 31.69
CA TYR A 513 -1.77 -2.17 30.66
C TYR A 513 -1.66 -3.58 31.24
N ARG A 514 -0.87 -3.81 32.29
CA ARG A 514 -0.79 -5.11 32.98
C ARG A 514 -2.15 -5.55 33.51
N SER A 515 -2.92 -4.63 34.08
CA SER A 515 -4.30 -4.90 34.52
C SER A 515 -5.16 -5.37 33.35
N ALA A 516 -5.11 -4.68 32.22
CA ALA A 516 -5.83 -5.09 31.00
C ALA A 516 -5.40 -6.48 30.53
N LEU A 517 -4.09 -6.75 30.45
CA LEU A 517 -3.53 -8.04 30.02
C LEU A 517 -4.03 -9.21 30.88
N ARG A 518 -4.09 -9.05 32.20
CA ARG A 518 -4.60 -10.10 33.13
C ARG A 518 -6.06 -10.47 32.87
N THR A 519 -6.85 -9.53 32.38
CA THR A 519 -8.27 -9.73 32.05
C THR A 519 -8.51 -10.06 30.57
N ALA A 520 -7.48 -10.00 29.73
CA ALA A 520 -7.60 -10.21 28.28
C ALA A 520 -7.83 -11.69 27.89
N GLY A 521 -7.77 -12.63 28.84
CA GLY A 521 -8.10 -14.03 28.62
C GLY A 521 -7.04 -14.84 27.87
N TRP A 522 -5.77 -14.44 27.95
CA TRP A 522 -4.63 -15.24 27.45
C TRP A 522 -4.32 -16.41 28.37
N THR A 523 -3.80 -17.50 27.79
CA THR A 523 -3.37 -18.66 28.58
C THR A 523 -1.93 -18.53 29.09
N SER A 524 -1.08 -17.80 28.36
CA SER A 524 0.32 -17.56 28.70
C SER A 524 0.85 -16.26 28.08
N ASP A 525 1.94 -15.72 28.65
CA ASP A 525 2.68 -14.60 28.05
C ASP A 525 3.24 -14.97 26.67
N GLU A 526 3.63 -16.23 26.47
CA GLU A 526 4.22 -16.72 25.21
C GLU A 526 3.20 -16.69 24.05
N GLU A 527 1.97 -17.15 24.29
CA GLU A 527 0.89 -17.09 23.29
C GLU A 527 0.61 -15.63 22.87
N ARG A 528 0.49 -14.73 23.84
CA ARG A 528 0.28 -13.29 23.57
C ARG A 528 1.46 -12.70 22.80
N LYS A 529 2.68 -12.97 23.25
CA LYS A 529 3.91 -12.44 22.65
C LYS A 529 4.04 -12.89 21.20
N ASN A 530 3.65 -14.12 20.86
CA ASN A 530 3.61 -14.59 19.48
C ASN A 530 2.62 -13.79 18.61
N VAL A 531 1.42 -13.47 19.11
CA VAL A 531 0.48 -12.59 18.38
C VAL A 531 1.04 -11.19 18.19
N GLN A 532 1.61 -10.60 19.25
CA GLN A 532 2.23 -9.27 19.16
C GLN A 532 3.41 -9.27 18.20
N ASN A 533 4.31 -10.25 18.27
CA ASN A 533 5.52 -10.31 17.44
C ASN A 533 5.25 -10.58 15.96
N ASN A 534 4.13 -11.25 15.63
CA ASN A 534 3.67 -11.40 14.24
C ASN A 534 2.92 -10.16 13.72
N THR A 535 2.57 -9.21 14.60
CA THR A 535 1.86 -7.97 14.23
C THR A 535 2.80 -6.75 14.25
N ASN A 536 3.77 -6.74 15.16
CA ASN A 536 4.70 -5.67 15.45
C ASN A 536 6.10 -6.05 14.90
N PRO A 537 6.51 -5.45 13.77
CA PRO A 537 7.80 -5.76 13.17
C PRO A 537 8.94 -5.26 14.07
N VAL A 538 10.10 -5.90 13.96
CA VAL A 538 11.35 -5.46 14.58
C VAL A 538 12.08 -4.43 13.71
N ILE A 539 11.80 -4.40 12.41
CA ILE A 539 12.43 -3.51 11.44
C ILE A 539 11.41 -3.00 10.41
N VAL A 540 11.56 -1.73 10.03
CA VAL A 540 10.84 -1.08 8.93
C VAL A 540 11.83 -0.30 8.07
N PRO A 541 11.52 0.01 6.80
CA PRO A 541 12.41 0.77 5.92
C PRO A 541 12.52 2.25 6.32
N ARG A 542 13.28 2.54 7.39
CA ARG A 542 13.47 3.87 7.97
C ARG A 542 14.12 4.81 6.97
N ASN A 543 13.60 6.04 6.89
CA ASN A 543 14.03 7.00 5.87
C ASN A 543 15.50 7.39 6.01
N HIS A 544 16.01 7.60 7.23
CA HIS A 544 17.41 7.96 7.42
C HIS A 544 18.39 6.81 7.09
N VAL A 545 17.97 5.55 7.29
CA VAL A 545 18.75 4.36 6.89
C VAL A 545 18.84 4.30 5.37
N LEU A 546 17.71 4.49 4.67
CA LEU A 546 17.66 4.53 3.21
C LEU A 546 18.57 5.62 2.63
N VAL A 547 18.64 6.80 3.24
CA VAL A 547 19.57 7.86 2.80
C VAL A 547 21.03 7.41 2.85
N GLY A 548 21.43 6.73 3.93
CA GLY A 548 22.78 6.16 4.04
C GLY A 548 23.05 5.13 2.94
N ILE A 549 22.12 4.21 2.71
CA ILE A 549 22.23 3.18 1.67
C ILE A 549 22.29 3.79 0.26
N ILE A 550 21.46 4.79 -0.01
CA ILE A 550 21.46 5.52 -1.29
C ILE A 550 22.81 6.22 -1.51
N SER A 551 23.39 6.80 -0.46
CA SER A 551 24.67 7.50 -0.55
C SER A 551 25.81 6.54 -0.91
N GLU A 552 25.81 5.34 -0.33
CA GLU A 552 26.76 4.27 -0.67
C GLU A 552 26.53 3.75 -2.10
N ALA A 553 25.27 3.56 -2.49
CA ALA A 553 24.90 3.10 -3.83
C ALA A 553 25.29 4.10 -4.93
N ALA A 554 25.24 5.40 -4.63
CA ALA A 554 25.65 6.47 -5.55
C ALA A 554 27.14 6.44 -5.90
N VAL A 555 27.98 5.86 -5.03
CA VAL A 555 29.42 5.66 -5.27
C VAL A 555 29.75 4.21 -5.68
N GLY A 556 28.74 3.42 -6.03
CA GLY A 556 28.89 2.04 -6.53
C GLY A 556 28.97 0.96 -5.45
N ASN A 557 28.73 1.29 -4.17
CA ASN A 557 28.70 0.31 -3.09
C ASN A 557 27.27 -0.16 -2.79
N TYR A 558 26.91 -1.36 -3.28
CA TYR A 558 25.57 -1.93 -3.11
C TYR A 558 25.45 -2.94 -1.94
N GLU A 559 26.56 -3.28 -1.27
CA GLU A 559 26.56 -4.22 -0.15
C GLU A 559 25.58 -3.81 0.98
N PRO A 560 25.47 -2.52 1.38
CA PRO A 560 24.48 -2.11 2.38
C PRO A 560 23.03 -2.35 1.94
N LEU A 561 22.73 -2.16 0.65
CA LEU A 561 21.40 -2.40 0.09
C LEU A 561 21.06 -3.89 0.16
N GLU A 562 21.97 -4.76 -0.25
CA GLU A 562 21.76 -6.22 -0.23
C GLU A 562 21.52 -6.74 1.19
N LYS A 563 22.35 -6.33 2.15
CA LYS A 563 22.17 -6.74 3.56
C LYS A 563 20.87 -6.19 4.14
N TYR A 564 20.50 -4.96 3.78
CA TYR A 564 19.25 -4.35 4.25
C TYR A 564 18.03 -5.08 3.69
N MET A 565 18.03 -5.42 2.41
CA MET A 565 16.98 -6.21 1.77
C MET A 565 16.87 -7.61 2.41
N LYS A 566 18.00 -8.25 2.77
CA LYS A 566 17.99 -9.51 3.49
C LYS A 566 17.26 -9.39 4.84
N ALA A 567 17.55 -8.33 5.62
CA ALA A 567 16.87 -8.09 6.88
C ALA A 567 15.36 -7.80 6.70
N LEU A 568 15.00 -7.00 5.69
CA LEU A 568 13.61 -6.63 5.41
C LEU A 568 12.76 -7.80 4.90
N ARG A 569 13.34 -8.90 4.41
CA ARG A 569 12.60 -10.12 4.03
C ARG A 569 11.99 -10.85 5.24
N GLN A 570 12.48 -10.62 6.45
CA GLN A 570 11.95 -11.24 7.67
C GLN A 570 11.70 -10.19 8.77
N PRO A 571 10.79 -9.24 8.54
CA PRO A 571 10.69 -8.04 9.37
C PRO A 571 10.14 -8.29 10.79
N TYR A 572 9.69 -9.51 11.09
CA TYR A 572 9.17 -9.93 12.40
C TYR A 572 10.15 -10.81 13.20
N THR A 573 11.17 -11.35 12.53
CA THR A 573 12.18 -12.23 13.13
C THR A 573 13.28 -11.37 13.74
N ASP A 574 13.58 -11.60 15.02
CA ASP A 574 14.71 -10.98 15.72
C ASP A 574 15.65 -12.10 16.17
N ASP A 575 16.54 -12.50 15.27
CA ASP A 575 17.56 -13.55 15.46
C ASP A 575 18.91 -12.98 15.92
N GLY A 576 19.00 -11.65 16.11
CA GLY A 576 20.22 -10.94 16.46
C GLY A 576 21.11 -10.55 15.27
N GLU A 577 20.74 -10.90 14.04
CA GLU A 577 21.55 -10.63 12.84
C GLU A 577 21.26 -9.24 12.22
N ILE A 578 20.14 -8.61 12.63
CA ILE A 578 19.78 -7.26 12.16
C ILE A 578 20.71 -6.23 12.80
N ASP A 579 21.46 -5.50 11.97
CA ASP A 579 22.32 -4.40 12.40
C ASP A 579 21.52 -3.42 13.28
N PRO A 580 21.92 -3.20 14.55
CA PRO A 580 21.20 -2.33 15.48
C PRO A 580 20.91 -0.94 14.92
N LYS A 581 21.81 -0.38 14.10
CA LYS A 581 21.63 0.96 13.51
C LYS A 581 20.43 1.05 12.57
N TRP A 582 19.90 -0.07 12.09
CA TRP A 582 18.71 -0.11 11.25
C TRP A 582 17.41 -0.14 12.05
N LYS A 583 17.49 -0.47 13.34
CA LYS A 583 16.37 -0.50 14.28
C LYS A 583 16.20 0.84 14.99
N GLU A 584 17.24 1.65 15.08
CA GLU A 584 17.22 2.95 15.76
C GLU A 584 16.38 3.98 15.00
N PRO A 585 15.58 4.84 15.68
CA PRO A 585 14.95 5.99 15.05
C PRO A 585 16.00 7.01 14.59
N GLY A 586 15.67 7.81 13.57
CA GLY A 586 16.49 8.93 13.15
C GLY A 586 16.54 10.04 14.20
N PRO A 587 17.03 11.25 13.88
CA PRO A 587 17.03 12.38 14.80
C PRO A 587 15.62 12.91 15.12
N LYS A 588 15.43 13.59 16.28
CA LYS A 588 14.13 14.13 16.71
C LYS A 588 13.53 15.18 15.75
N LYS A 589 14.38 15.90 15.01
CA LYS A 589 13.94 16.91 14.03
C LYS A 589 14.01 16.35 12.62
N SER A 590 12.88 16.37 11.92
CA SER A 590 12.81 16.03 10.50
C SER A 590 13.64 17.00 9.65
N ARG A 591 14.32 16.46 8.65
CA ARG A 591 15.18 17.16 7.71
C ARG A 591 14.71 16.91 6.28
N MET A 592 14.84 17.95 5.47
CA MET A 592 14.65 17.88 4.02
C MET A 592 15.66 16.90 3.40
N GLY A 593 15.19 16.04 2.52
CA GLY A 593 15.99 15.01 1.85
C GLY A 593 16.20 13.74 2.68
N VAL A 594 15.67 13.69 3.92
CA VAL A 594 15.76 12.51 4.79
C VAL A 594 14.35 12.10 5.22
N GLU A 595 13.81 12.70 6.27
CA GLU A 595 12.47 12.40 6.77
C GLU A 595 11.39 13.13 5.93
N LEU A 596 11.74 14.25 5.29
CA LEU A 596 10.89 15.02 4.38
C LEU A 596 11.42 14.92 2.94
N LEU A 597 10.59 14.50 2.01
CA LEU A 597 10.92 14.12 0.63
C LEU A 597 10.06 14.90 -0.37
N SER A 598 10.57 15.12 -1.56
CA SER A 598 9.82 15.75 -2.64
C SER A 598 9.16 14.71 -3.56
N CYS A 599 8.21 15.12 -4.40
CA CYS A 599 7.60 14.21 -5.39
C CYS A 599 8.60 13.67 -6.43
N SER A 600 9.78 14.26 -6.55
CA SER A 600 10.88 13.74 -7.36
C SER A 600 11.76 12.73 -6.62
N SER A 601 11.52 12.55 -5.31
CA SER A 601 12.37 11.76 -4.44
C SER A 601 12.17 10.28 -4.52
#